data_AF-A0A1Z8Z7K2-F1
#
_entry.id   AF-A0A1Z8Z7K2-F1
#
_cell.length_a   1.000
_cell.length_b   1.000
_cell.length_c   1.000
_cell.angle_alpha   90.00
_cell.angle_beta   90.00
_cell.angle_gamma   90.00
#
_symmetry.space_group_name_H-M   'P 1'
#
loop_
_entity.id
_entity.type
_entity.pdbx_description
1 polymer ?
#
loop_
_entity_poly.entity_id
_entity_poly.type
_entity_poly.pdbx_seq_one_letter_code
_entity_poly.pdbx_strand_id
1 'polypeptide(L)'
;MDLDNVYYTDKIDNNSSTIDIDKVYFIYNDFDRVYHYDWSYYENLRRITNRTGEIITLDNDSINFKGIEFSSNRINPEILVHGTNDTSFYMKSLEVYKIQTDYSILHYAAERGFWYSFSAFILSAAIDTRLKWTDSRRFIPQVWDQYNDLLPGVKFLNLQPTGVTFASVSYLIPLSVLGSMLWDIYKDKRSFYFHPLEKDTPYPRSMYVFSPKYLMHAFVKKTLVRIERSKIGKYVFSKIRKKIN
;
A
#
# COMPACT_ATOMS: atom_id res chain seq x y z
N MET A 1 -5.21 9.70 -27.99
CA MET A 1 -4.14 9.47 -27.00
C MET A 1 -4.77 8.80 -25.80
N ASP A 2 -4.39 7.55 -25.56
CA ASP A 2 -4.77 6.83 -24.36
C ASP A 2 -3.90 7.40 -23.22
N LEU A 3 -4.52 8.00 -22.20
CA LEU A 3 -3.77 8.66 -21.11
C LEU A 3 -3.15 7.66 -20.12
N ASP A 4 -3.49 6.38 -20.29
CA ASP A 4 -3.07 5.31 -19.43
C ASP A 4 -1.79 4.64 -19.94
N ASN A 5 -1.21 5.08 -21.08
CA ASN A 5 -0.01 4.48 -21.65
C ASN A 5 1.14 5.46 -21.75
N VAL A 6 2.32 4.99 -21.35
CA VAL A 6 3.61 5.65 -21.54
C VAL A 6 4.24 5.12 -22.82
N TYR A 7 4.58 6.04 -23.71
CA TYR A 7 5.28 5.74 -24.97
C TYR A 7 6.76 6.00 -24.76
N TYR A 8 7.59 5.00 -25.03
CA TYR A 8 9.04 5.12 -24.91
C TYR A 8 9.74 4.51 -26.12
N THR A 9 10.96 4.98 -26.38
CA THR A 9 11.83 4.42 -27.42
C THR A 9 13.09 3.93 -26.73
N ASP A 10 13.43 2.66 -26.95
CA ASP A 10 14.67 2.11 -26.40
C ASP A 10 15.86 2.78 -27.09
N LYS A 11 16.86 3.20 -26.31
CA LYS A 11 18.08 3.81 -26.85
C LYS A 11 18.93 2.82 -27.64
N ILE A 12 18.84 1.52 -27.32
CA ILE A 12 19.66 0.47 -27.95
C ILE A 12 19.03 0.04 -29.27
N ASP A 13 17.76 -0.36 -29.23
CA ASP A 13 17.09 -0.97 -30.39
C ASP A 13 16.32 0.05 -31.24
N ASN A 14 16.19 1.29 -30.77
CA ASN A 14 15.42 2.38 -31.40
C ASN A 14 13.95 2.01 -31.70
N ASN A 15 13.45 0.98 -31.03
CA ASN A 15 12.08 0.48 -31.18
C ASN A 15 11.16 1.25 -30.24
N SER A 16 10.05 1.76 -30.79
CA SER A 16 8.99 2.38 -30.01
C SER A 16 8.12 1.31 -29.37
N SER A 17 7.95 1.39 -28.05
CA SER A 17 7.12 0.50 -27.26
C SER A 17 6.18 1.28 -26.35
N THR A 18 5.16 0.58 -25.85
CA THR A 18 4.16 1.15 -24.95
C THR A 18 4.05 0.33 -23.68
N ILE A 19 4.00 1.00 -22.54
CA ILE A 19 3.72 0.38 -21.24
C ILE A 19 2.55 1.09 -20.56
N ASP A 20 1.70 0.34 -19.88
CA ASP A 20 0.64 0.90 -19.05
C ASP A 20 1.27 1.70 -17.89
N ILE A 21 0.82 2.93 -17.68
CA ILE A 21 1.31 3.83 -16.63
C ILE A 21 1.14 3.22 -15.24
N ASP A 22 0.11 2.39 -15.03
CA ASP A 22 -0.15 1.71 -13.77
C ASP A 22 0.95 0.67 -13.43
N LYS A 23 1.80 0.31 -14.40
CA LYS A 23 2.95 -0.60 -14.21
C LYS A 23 4.28 0.13 -14.03
N VAL A 24 4.32 1.46 -14.20
CA VAL A 24 5.55 2.24 -14.17
C VAL A 24 5.76 2.83 -12.77
N TYR A 25 6.85 2.43 -12.09
CA TYR A 25 7.09 2.84 -10.71
C TYR A 25 7.43 4.34 -10.58
N PHE A 26 8.31 4.86 -11.44
CA PHE A 26 8.55 6.30 -11.63
C PHE A 26 9.22 6.56 -12.99
N ILE A 27 9.19 7.81 -13.47
CA ILE A 27 9.82 8.23 -14.75
C ILE A 27 10.62 9.49 -14.52
N TYR A 28 11.89 9.49 -14.91
CA TYR A 28 12.79 10.64 -14.80
C TYR A 28 13.57 10.89 -16.09
N ASN A 29 14.24 12.05 -16.20
CA ASN A 29 15.13 12.38 -17.31
C ASN A 29 16.59 12.58 -16.84
N ASP A 30 17.47 12.80 -17.82
CA ASP A 30 18.91 13.07 -17.62
C ASP A 30 19.22 14.36 -16.84
N PHE A 31 18.23 15.21 -16.56
CA PHE A 31 18.36 16.43 -15.78
C PHE A 31 17.82 16.28 -14.35
N ASP A 32 17.74 15.05 -13.84
CA ASP A 32 17.22 14.70 -12.52
C ASP A 32 15.79 15.23 -12.28
N ARG A 33 14.96 15.30 -13.34
CA ARG A 33 13.55 15.70 -13.22
C ARG A 33 12.64 14.49 -13.32
N VAL A 34 11.78 14.34 -12.31
CA VAL A 34 10.81 13.26 -12.25
C VAL A 34 9.46 13.74 -12.78
N TYR A 35 8.92 13.01 -13.74
CA TYR A 35 7.64 13.29 -14.39
C TYR A 35 6.49 12.51 -13.77
N HIS A 36 6.77 11.30 -13.29
CA HIS A 36 5.76 10.38 -12.78
C HIS A 36 6.26 9.63 -11.56
N TYR A 37 5.37 9.43 -10.60
CA TYR A 37 5.52 8.53 -9.47
C TYR A 37 4.24 7.71 -9.35
N ASP A 38 4.37 6.39 -9.22
CA ASP A 38 3.23 5.53 -8.91
C ASP A 38 2.75 5.78 -7.47
N TRP A 39 1.49 5.43 -7.20
CA TRP A 39 0.96 5.40 -5.84
C TRP A 39 1.77 4.49 -4.92
N SER A 40 2.24 3.33 -5.40
CA SER A 40 3.08 2.43 -4.61
C SER A 40 4.39 3.10 -4.20
N TYR A 41 4.94 3.96 -5.06
CA TYR A 41 6.17 4.72 -4.77
C TYR A 41 5.94 5.65 -3.56
N TYR A 42 4.90 6.48 -3.60
CA TYR A 42 4.57 7.37 -2.49
C TYR A 42 4.25 6.64 -1.20
N GLU A 43 3.53 5.54 -1.30
CA GLU A 43 3.20 4.69 -0.16
C GLU A 43 4.47 4.09 0.46
N ASN A 44 5.42 3.63 -0.37
CA ASN A 44 6.72 3.16 0.08
C ASN A 44 7.53 4.27 0.75
N LEU A 45 7.59 5.47 0.16
CA LEU A 45 8.24 6.62 0.79
C LEU A 45 7.65 6.89 2.18
N ARG A 46 6.31 6.94 2.31
CA ARG A 46 5.63 7.13 3.60
C ARG A 46 5.97 6.03 4.61
N ARG A 47 6.17 4.80 4.14
CA ARG A 47 6.58 3.66 4.98
C ARG A 47 8.06 3.72 5.37
N ILE A 48 8.88 4.48 4.67
CA ILE A 48 10.29 4.64 5.03
C ILE A 48 10.48 5.85 5.95
N THR A 49 9.72 6.93 5.73
CA THR A 49 9.80 8.16 6.52
C THR A 49 9.67 7.88 8.03
N ASN A 50 10.48 8.58 8.82
CA ASN A 50 10.55 8.47 10.29
C ASN A 50 10.89 7.05 10.81
N ARG A 51 11.60 6.26 10.00
CA ARG A 51 12.20 5.00 10.45
C ARG A 51 13.72 5.08 10.44
N THR A 52 14.32 4.18 11.19
CA THR A 52 15.75 3.89 11.22
C THR A 52 16.09 2.85 10.15
N GLY A 53 17.33 2.87 9.69
CA GLY A 53 17.80 1.90 8.70
C GLY A 53 19.14 2.27 8.07
N GLU A 54 19.35 1.74 6.88
CA GLU A 54 20.56 1.88 6.09
C GLU A 54 20.22 2.22 4.63
N ILE A 55 20.90 3.20 4.06
CA ILE A 55 20.83 3.54 2.64
C ILE A 55 22.02 2.87 1.96
N ILE A 56 21.78 2.19 0.84
CA ILE A 56 22.84 1.69 -0.02
C ILE A 56 22.82 2.49 -1.31
N THR A 57 23.96 3.12 -1.62
CA THR A 57 24.15 3.98 -2.80
C THR A 57 24.42 3.13 -4.05
N LEU A 58 24.41 3.77 -5.23
CA LEU A 58 24.80 3.10 -6.48
C LEU A 58 26.28 2.67 -6.49
N ASP A 59 27.14 3.38 -5.76
CA ASP A 59 28.54 3.01 -5.55
C ASP A 59 28.72 1.86 -4.55
N ASN A 60 27.61 1.29 -4.05
CA ASN A 60 27.57 0.21 -3.06
C ASN A 60 28.14 0.60 -1.68
N ASP A 61 28.14 1.91 -1.38
CA ASP A 61 28.40 2.42 -0.03
C ASP A 61 27.13 2.32 0.82
N SER A 62 27.30 2.04 2.11
CA SER A 62 26.18 1.96 3.05
C SER A 62 26.22 3.11 4.06
N ILE A 63 25.09 3.78 4.25
CA ILE A 63 24.95 4.92 5.16
C ILE A 63 23.83 4.63 6.15
N ASN A 64 24.19 4.48 7.42
CA ASN A 64 23.23 4.29 8.50
C ASN A 64 22.52 5.61 8.85
N PHE A 65 21.21 5.54 9.09
CA PHE A 65 20.39 6.68 9.45
C PHE A 65 19.43 6.40 10.61
N LYS A 66 19.20 7.43 11.42
CA LYS A 66 18.18 7.44 12.47
C LYS A 66 16.80 7.85 11.95
N GLY A 67 16.77 8.63 10.88
CA GLY A 67 15.57 9.13 10.23
C GLY A 67 15.86 9.60 8.82
N ILE A 68 14.81 9.67 8.02
CA ILE A 68 14.91 10.06 6.62
C ILE A 68 13.63 10.77 6.18
N GLU A 69 13.78 11.85 5.43
CA GLU A 69 12.69 12.62 4.87
C GLU A 69 12.90 12.82 3.37
N PHE A 70 11.81 12.74 2.61
CA PHE A 70 11.85 12.89 1.16
C PHE A 70 11.31 14.25 0.77
N SER A 71 12.08 14.98 -0.04
CA SER A 71 11.58 16.22 -0.63
C SER A 71 10.44 15.92 -1.61
N SER A 72 9.41 16.77 -1.59
CA SER A 72 8.33 16.71 -2.58
C SER A 72 8.72 17.30 -3.93
N ASN A 73 9.94 17.85 -4.03
CA ASN A 73 10.44 18.47 -5.24
C ASN A 73 10.69 17.42 -6.32
N ARG A 74 10.11 17.66 -7.50
CA ARG A 74 10.30 16.82 -8.69
C ARG A 74 11.53 17.22 -9.51
N ILE A 75 12.08 18.41 -9.27
CA ILE A 75 13.27 18.92 -9.94
C ILE A 75 14.44 18.72 -8.98
N ASN A 76 15.34 17.79 -9.28
CA ASN A 76 16.40 17.34 -8.37
C ASN A 76 15.81 16.81 -7.04
N PRO A 77 15.16 15.62 -7.07
CA PRO A 77 14.55 15.04 -5.88
C PRO A 77 15.60 14.66 -4.84
N GLU A 78 15.60 15.35 -3.72
CA GLU A 78 16.55 15.19 -2.62
C GLU A 78 15.93 14.45 -1.43
N ILE A 79 16.81 13.80 -0.68
CA ILE A 79 16.52 13.09 0.56
C ILE A 79 17.32 13.78 1.66
N LEU A 80 16.62 14.17 2.73
CA LEU A 80 17.25 14.59 3.97
C LEU A 80 17.49 13.35 4.84
N VAL A 81 18.76 13.07 5.12
CA VAL A 81 19.20 11.92 5.92
C VAL A 81 19.66 12.42 7.28
N HIS A 82 19.04 11.89 8.35
CA HIS A 82 19.48 12.13 9.72
C HIS A 82 20.45 11.02 10.12
N GLY A 83 21.73 11.34 10.17
CA GLY A 83 22.80 10.41 10.55
C GLY A 83 22.74 10.00 12.01
N THR A 84 23.49 8.96 12.36
CA THR A 84 23.56 8.43 13.73
C THR A 84 24.25 9.38 14.71
N ASN A 85 25.08 10.29 14.22
CA ASN A 85 25.88 11.23 15.01
C ASN A 85 25.19 12.60 15.18
N ASP A 86 23.87 12.63 15.01
CA ASP A 86 23.02 13.84 15.07
C ASP A 86 23.37 14.90 14.00
N THR A 87 24.19 14.53 13.01
CA THR A 87 24.40 15.28 11.78
C THR A 87 23.30 14.96 10.78
N SER A 88 22.92 15.93 9.97
CA SER A 88 21.96 15.73 8.88
C SER A 88 22.56 16.25 7.57
N PHE A 89 22.33 15.53 6.48
CA PHE A 89 22.83 15.92 5.16
C PHE A 89 21.79 15.62 4.09
N TYR A 90 21.88 16.34 2.97
CA TYR A 90 21.06 16.09 1.80
C TYR A 90 21.81 15.19 0.82
N MET A 91 21.10 14.26 0.20
CA MET A 91 21.60 13.46 -0.91
C MET A 91 20.56 13.35 -2.02
N LYS A 92 20.99 13.10 -3.26
CA LYS A 92 20.07 12.89 -4.36
C LYS A 92 19.38 11.54 -4.23
N SER A 93 18.06 11.51 -4.39
CA SER A 93 17.30 10.24 -4.38
C SER A 93 17.64 9.32 -5.54
N LEU A 94 18.11 9.88 -6.66
CA LEU A 94 18.47 9.11 -7.86
C LEU A 94 19.84 8.41 -7.74
N GLU A 95 20.64 8.73 -6.71
CA GLU A 95 21.92 8.07 -6.40
C GLU A 95 21.75 6.91 -5.41
N VAL A 96 20.51 6.61 -5.02
CA VAL A 96 20.19 5.54 -4.08
C VAL A 96 19.86 4.26 -4.84
N TYR A 97 20.58 3.18 -4.53
CA TYR A 97 20.22 1.84 -5.01
C TYR A 97 19.02 1.32 -4.22
N LYS A 98 19.15 1.19 -2.89
CA LYS A 98 18.07 0.74 -2.02
C LYS A 98 18.14 1.38 -0.64
N ILE A 99 16.99 1.46 0.02
CA ILE A 99 16.86 1.86 1.42
C ILE A 99 16.33 0.65 2.18
N GLN A 100 17.07 0.21 3.19
CA GLN A 100 16.72 -0.92 4.04
C GLN A 100 16.32 -0.41 5.41
N THR A 101 15.04 -0.49 5.74
CA THR A 101 14.55 -0.10 7.06
C THR A 101 14.79 -1.20 8.09
N ASP A 102 14.75 -0.83 9.37
CA ASP A 102 14.67 -1.81 10.44
C ASP A 102 13.34 -2.58 10.44
N TYR A 103 13.25 -3.58 11.31
CA TYR A 103 12.04 -4.40 11.49
C TYR A 103 10.83 -3.61 12.03
N SER A 104 10.97 -2.33 12.37
CA SER A 104 9.86 -1.44 12.70
C SER A 104 8.81 -1.33 11.58
N ILE A 105 9.20 -1.63 10.33
CA ILE A 105 8.26 -1.73 9.21
C ILE A 105 7.24 -2.86 9.35
N LEU A 106 7.55 -3.90 10.14
CA LEU A 106 6.65 -5.03 10.36
C LEU A 106 5.35 -4.64 11.04
N HIS A 107 5.26 -3.44 11.63
CA HIS A 107 4.00 -2.89 12.12
C HIS A 107 2.90 -2.90 11.03
N TYR A 108 3.25 -2.57 9.77
CA TYR A 108 2.27 -2.65 8.66
C TYR A 108 1.89 -4.08 8.32
N ALA A 109 2.82 -5.03 8.46
CA ALA A 109 2.53 -6.44 8.25
C ALA A 109 1.57 -6.96 9.33
N ALA A 110 1.78 -6.54 10.58
CA ALA A 110 0.91 -6.85 11.70
C ALA A 110 -0.49 -6.25 11.52
N GLU A 111 -0.57 -4.95 11.21
CA GLU A 111 -1.85 -4.28 10.91
C GLU A 111 -2.60 -4.98 9.77
N ARG A 112 -1.89 -5.34 8.68
CA ARG A 112 -2.49 -6.07 7.55
C ARG A 112 -3.01 -7.45 7.96
N GLY A 113 -2.24 -8.22 8.73
CA GLY A 113 -2.66 -9.53 9.21
C GLY A 113 -3.89 -9.44 10.13
N PHE A 114 -3.93 -8.42 10.99
CA PHE A 114 -5.10 -8.11 11.80
C PHE A 114 -6.32 -7.81 10.93
N TRP A 115 -6.21 -6.89 9.97
CA TRP A 115 -7.35 -6.52 9.13
C TRP A 115 -7.83 -7.66 8.22
N TYR A 116 -6.94 -8.53 7.73
CA TYR A 116 -7.32 -9.70 6.93
C TYR A 116 -8.16 -10.68 7.75
N SER A 117 -7.65 -11.08 8.91
CA SER A 117 -8.35 -11.99 9.82
C SER A 117 -9.65 -11.39 10.33
N PHE A 118 -9.65 -10.11 10.74
CA PHE A 118 -10.84 -9.39 11.18
C PHE A 118 -11.89 -9.28 10.08
N SER A 119 -11.51 -8.90 8.85
CA SER A 119 -12.46 -8.80 7.73
C SER A 119 -13.04 -10.15 7.34
N ALA A 120 -12.21 -11.21 7.31
CA ALA A 120 -12.66 -12.57 7.05
C ALA A 120 -13.64 -13.05 8.14
N PHE A 121 -13.36 -12.71 9.39
CA PHE A 121 -14.24 -12.99 10.52
C PHE A 121 -15.62 -12.32 10.33
N ILE A 122 -15.66 -11.01 10.07
CA ILE A 122 -16.90 -10.25 9.86
C ILE A 122 -17.70 -10.81 8.67
N LEU A 123 -17.02 -11.13 7.57
CA LEU A 123 -17.65 -11.70 6.39
C LEU A 123 -18.23 -13.09 6.68
N SER A 124 -17.48 -13.93 7.41
CA SER A 124 -17.94 -15.28 7.79
C SER A 124 -19.16 -15.21 8.70
N ALA A 125 -19.16 -14.30 9.69
CA ALA A 125 -20.31 -14.05 10.54
C ALA A 125 -21.53 -13.60 9.71
N ALA A 126 -21.35 -12.65 8.79
CA ALA A 126 -22.44 -12.19 7.92
C ALA A 126 -23.01 -13.29 7.01
N ILE A 127 -22.16 -14.16 6.46
CA ILE A 127 -22.58 -15.31 5.64
C ILE A 127 -23.34 -16.33 6.50
N ASP A 128 -22.82 -16.69 7.68
CA ASP A 128 -23.46 -17.62 8.60
C ASP A 128 -24.84 -17.12 9.06
N THR A 129 -24.94 -15.83 9.41
CA THR A 129 -26.22 -15.17 9.71
C THR A 129 -27.19 -15.24 8.53
N ARG A 130 -26.72 -15.03 7.29
CA ARG A 130 -27.55 -15.12 6.09
C ARG A 130 -28.01 -16.55 5.79
N LEU A 131 -27.17 -17.55 6.02
CA LEU A 131 -27.50 -18.96 5.78
C LEU A 131 -28.48 -19.52 6.83
N LYS A 132 -28.36 -19.07 8.08
CA LYS A 132 -29.27 -19.46 9.18
C LYS A 132 -30.61 -18.71 9.17
N TRP A 133 -30.87 -17.95 8.11
CA TRP A 133 -32.11 -17.20 7.93
C TRP A 133 -33.30 -18.16 7.78
N THR A 134 -34.15 -18.18 8.79
CA THR A 134 -35.49 -18.79 8.78
C THR A 134 -36.50 -17.71 9.18
N ASP A 135 -37.71 -17.75 8.60
CA ASP A 135 -38.76 -16.69 8.54
C ASP A 135 -39.19 -16.03 9.87
N SER A 136 -38.66 -16.43 11.02
CA SER A 136 -39.13 -16.00 12.34
C SER A 136 -38.18 -15.11 13.15
N ARG A 137 -36.97 -14.77 12.67
CA ARG A 137 -36.00 -13.98 13.47
C ARG A 137 -35.39 -12.80 12.70
N ARG A 138 -35.48 -11.60 13.29
CA ARG A 138 -34.96 -10.34 12.72
C ARG A 138 -33.42 -10.34 12.71
N PHE A 139 -32.82 -9.58 11.78
CA PHE A 139 -31.37 -9.53 11.49
C PHE A 139 -30.51 -8.96 12.63
N ILE A 140 -31.04 -8.01 13.40
CA ILE A 140 -30.25 -7.23 14.36
C ILE A 140 -29.87 -8.05 15.62
N PRO A 141 -30.74 -8.87 16.23
CA PRO A 141 -30.36 -9.69 17.40
C PRO A 141 -29.27 -10.75 17.12
N GLN A 142 -29.29 -11.41 15.96
CA GLN A 142 -28.38 -12.53 15.67
C GLN A 142 -26.92 -12.09 15.52
N VAL A 143 -26.68 -10.93 14.92
CA VAL A 143 -25.35 -10.36 14.79
C VAL A 143 -24.78 -10.04 16.17
N TRP A 144 -25.59 -9.43 17.06
CA TRP A 144 -25.18 -9.11 18.43
C TRP A 144 -24.98 -10.35 19.31
N ASP A 145 -25.84 -11.37 19.22
CA ASP A 145 -25.66 -12.64 19.93
C ASP A 145 -24.36 -13.33 19.51
N GLN A 146 -24.05 -13.30 18.21
CA GLN A 146 -22.81 -13.87 17.69
C GLN A 146 -21.58 -13.05 18.04
N TYR A 147 -21.70 -11.73 18.29
CA TYR A 147 -20.63 -10.90 18.87
C TYR A 147 -20.44 -11.16 20.36
N ASN A 148 -21.51 -11.36 21.12
CA ASN A 148 -21.46 -11.71 22.54
C ASN A 148 -20.75 -13.06 22.77
N ASP A 149 -20.89 -14.00 21.83
CA ASP A 149 -20.14 -15.28 21.82
C ASP A 149 -18.63 -15.14 21.50
N LEU A 150 -18.14 -13.96 21.08
CA LEU A 150 -16.72 -13.70 20.75
C LEU A 150 -15.96 -13.00 21.86
N LEU A 151 -16.66 -12.33 22.77
CA LEU A 151 -16.00 -11.67 23.88
C LEU A 151 -15.53 -12.75 24.86
N PRO A 152 -14.30 -12.63 25.41
CA PRO A 152 -13.88 -13.53 26.48
C PRO A 152 -14.94 -13.47 27.58
N GLY A 153 -15.33 -14.62 28.14
CA GLY A 153 -16.23 -14.67 29.27
C GLY A 153 -15.62 -13.91 30.45
N VAL A 154 -15.99 -12.64 30.62
CA VAL A 154 -15.44 -11.81 31.69
C VAL A 154 -16.33 -11.99 32.92
N LYS A 155 -15.85 -12.77 33.89
CA LYS A 155 -16.61 -13.18 35.09
C LYS A 155 -17.20 -12.01 35.89
N PHE A 156 -16.65 -10.79 35.81
CA PHE A 156 -17.19 -9.62 36.50
C PHE A 156 -18.42 -8.99 35.82
N LEU A 157 -18.73 -9.35 34.56
CA LEU A 157 -19.89 -8.87 33.80
C LEU A 157 -21.01 -9.90 33.65
N ASN A 158 -20.92 -11.05 34.32
CA ASN A 158 -21.95 -12.11 34.28
C ASN A 158 -22.27 -12.64 32.85
N LEU A 159 -21.26 -12.67 31.97
CA LEU A 159 -21.37 -13.23 30.61
C LEU A 159 -21.21 -14.77 30.61
N GLN A 160 -22.02 -15.49 29.82
CA GLN A 160 -22.07 -16.96 29.71
C GLN A 160 -20.77 -17.59 29.15
N PRO A 161 -20.51 -18.90 29.36
CA PRO A 161 -19.26 -19.56 28.94
C PRO A 161 -19.10 -19.53 27.42
N THR A 162 -17.90 -19.16 26.97
CA THR A 162 -17.51 -18.89 25.58
C THR A 162 -17.89 -19.99 24.58
N GLY A 163 -18.48 -19.62 23.44
CA GLY A 163 -18.73 -20.51 22.31
C GLY A 163 -17.47 -20.85 21.49
N VAL A 164 -17.57 -21.87 20.63
CA VAL A 164 -16.49 -22.38 19.75
C VAL A 164 -15.86 -21.32 18.83
N THR A 165 -16.55 -20.20 18.63
CA THR A 165 -16.11 -19.02 17.88
C THR A 165 -15.01 -18.21 18.59
N PHE A 166 -14.89 -18.29 19.92
CA PHE A 166 -13.86 -17.60 20.71
C PHE A 166 -12.42 -18.08 20.40
N ALA A 167 -12.26 -19.37 20.10
CA ALA A 167 -10.97 -19.94 19.68
C ALA A 167 -10.53 -19.37 18.31
N SER A 168 -11.46 -19.12 17.40
CA SER A 168 -11.14 -18.52 16.11
C SER A 168 -10.60 -17.10 16.28
N VAL A 169 -11.20 -16.24 17.12
CA VAL A 169 -10.71 -14.87 17.33
C VAL A 169 -9.37 -14.86 18.08
N SER A 170 -9.24 -15.72 19.11
CA SER A 170 -8.06 -15.75 19.97
C SER A 170 -6.82 -16.37 19.31
N TYR A 171 -6.98 -17.23 18.30
CA TYR A 171 -5.85 -17.88 17.61
C TYR A 171 -5.69 -17.44 16.15
N LEU A 172 -6.77 -17.22 15.39
CA LEU A 172 -6.69 -16.87 13.97
C LEU A 172 -6.10 -15.48 13.77
N ILE A 173 -6.46 -14.50 14.61
CA ILE A 173 -5.91 -13.14 14.51
C ILE A 173 -4.39 -13.16 14.79
N PRO A 174 -3.89 -13.69 15.93
CA PRO A 174 -2.44 -13.78 16.16
C PRO A 174 -1.71 -14.60 15.08
N LEU A 175 -2.27 -15.73 14.64
CA LEU A 175 -1.66 -16.53 13.56
C LEU A 175 -1.58 -15.76 12.24
N SER A 176 -2.61 -15.00 11.90
CA SER A 176 -2.63 -14.18 10.68
C SER A 176 -1.63 -13.03 10.77
N VAL A 177 -1.52 -12.37 11.92
CA VAL A 177 -0.51 -11.35 12.22
C VAL A 177 0.90 -11.92 12.07
N LEU A 178 1.20 -13.04 12.75
CA LEU A 178 2.50 -13.70 12.69
C LEU A 178 2.83 -14.18 11.28
N GLY A 179 1.87 -14.81 10.60
CA GLY A 179 2.03 -15.24 9.21
C GLY A 179 2.33 -14.08 8.26
N SER A 180 1.63 -12.95 8.42
CA SER A 180 1.87 -11.73 7.62
C SER A 180 3.25 -11.12 7.89
N MET A 181 3.70 -11.09 9.15
CA MET A 181 5.03 -10.63 9.52
C MET A 181 6.13 -11.55 8.98
N LEU A 182 6.01 -12.87 9.18
CA LEU A 182 6.95 -13.86 8.66
C LEU A 182 7.05 -13.81 7.14
N TRP A 183 5.93 -13.62 6.44
CA TRP A 183 5.92 -13.42 5.00
C TRP A 183 6.70 -12.17 4.57
N ASP A 184 6.52 -11.05 5.27
CA ASP A 184 7.22 -9.80 4.95
C ASP A 184 8.72 -9.87 5.27
N ILE A 185 9.13 -10.64 6.29
CA ILE A 185 10.53 -10.98 6.57
C ILE A 185 11.11 -11.86 5.45
N TYR A 186 10.42 -12.95 5.10
CA TYR A 186 10.86 -13.87 4.05
C TYR A 186 11.01 -13.20 2.68
N LYS A 187 10.15 -12.22 2.36
CA LYS A 187 10.21 -11.43 1.13
C LYS A 187 11.06 -10.16 1.22
N ASP A 188 11.77 -9.97 2.33
CA ASP A 188 12.64 -8.81 2.59
C ASP A 188 11.96 -7.46 2.29
N LYS A 189 10.71 -7.29 2.73
CA LYS A 189 9.90 -6.09 2.43
C LYS A 189 10.40 -4.81 3.08
N ARG A 190 11.44 -4.91 3.92
CA ARG A 190 12.17 -3.78 4.49
C ARG A 190 13.09 -3.09 3.50
N SER A 191 13.48 -3.76 2.41
CA SER A 191 14.38 -3.20 1.40
C SER A 191 13.60 -2.60 0.25
N PHE A 192 13.65 -1.29 0.10
CA PHE A 192 12.97 -0.52 -0.93
C PHE A 192 13.97 -0.10 -2.00
N TYR A 193 13.69 -0.44 -3.24
CA TYR A 193 14.63 -0.23 -4.34
C TYR A 193 14.20 0.98 -5.17
N PHE A 194 15.18 1.77 -5.57
CA PHE A 194 14.99 3.01 -6.33
C PHE A 194 15.63 2.87 -7.69
N HIS A 195 16.93 2.60 -7.74
CA HIS A 195 17.67 2.33 -8.98
C HIS A 195 18.23 0.92 -8.98
N PRO A 196 18.44 0.29 -10.15
CA PRO A 196 19.22 -0.95 -10.23
C PRO A 196 20.73 -0.62 -10.23
N LEU A 197 21.56 -1.53 -9.69
CA LEU A 197 23.03 -1.40 -9.77
C LEU A 197 23.51 -1.55 -11.22
N GLU A 198 22.87 -2.44 -11.97
CA GLU A 198 23.18 -2.70 -13.37
C GLU A 198 21.94 -2.42 -14.23
N LYS A 199 22.15 -1.74 -15.37
CA LYS A 199 21.10 -1.17 -16.22
C LYS A 199 19.97 -2.15 -16.59
N ASP A 200 20.30 -3.43 -16.79
CA ASP A 200 19.37 -4.45 -17.28
C ASP A 200 19.01 -5.51 -16.24
N THR A 201 19.29 -5.24 -14.95
CA THR A 201 18.94 -6.14 -13.87
C THR A 201 17.54 -5.83 -13.30
N PRO A 202 16.62 -6.81 -13.28
CA PRO A 202 15.33 -6.61 -12.64
C PRO A 202 15.50 -6.51 -11.12
N TYR A 203 14.65 -5.73 -10.48
CA TYR A 203 14.63 -5.66 -9.02
C TYR A 203 14.34 -7.05 -8.41
N PRO A 204 15.00 -7.40 -7.28
CA PRO A 204 14.80 -8.71 -6.63
C PRO A 204 13.37 -8.98 -6.16
N ARG A 205 12.55 -7.94 -5.98
CA ARG A 205 11.14 -8.04 -5.60
C ARG A 205 10.31 -6.93 -6.23
N SER A 206 9.00 -7.16 -6.27
CA SER A 206 8.04 -6.10 -6.61
C SER A 206 7.95 -5.06 -5.49
N MET A 207 7.93 -3.78 -5.87
CA MET A 207 7.65 -2.63 -4.99
C MET A 207 6.16 -2.31 -4.88
N TYR A 208 5.30 -3.07 -5.56
CA TYR A 208 3.86 -2.84 -5.54
C TYR A 208 3.29 -2.96 -4.13
N VAL A 209 2.52 -1.95 -3.73
CA VAL A 209 1.79 -1.98 -2.47
C VAL A 209 0.33 -2.28 -2.77
N PHE A 210 -0.19 -3.36 -2.20
CA PHE A 210 -1.61 -3.67 -2.31
C PHE A 210 -2.43 -2.82 -1.33
N SER A 211 -3.45 -2.14 -1.85
CA SER A 211 -4.43 -1.40 -1.04
C SER A 211 -5.84 -1.49 -1.65
N PRO A 212 -6.79 -2.17 -0.98
CA PRO A 212 -8.18 -2.23 -1.45
C PRO A 212 -8.83 -0.86 -1.63
N LYS A 213 -8.53 0.06 -0.70
CA LYS A 213 -9.03 1.45 -0.75
C LYS A 213 -8.54 2.17 -2.02
N TYR A 214 -7.26 2.01 -2.35
CA TYR A 214 -6.68 2.60 -3.55
C TYR A 214 -7.28 1.98 -4.82
N LEU A 215 -7.41 0.66 -4.88
CA LEU A 215 -8.02 -0.04 -6.02
C LEU A 215 -9.45 0.44 -6.28
N MET A 216 -10.27 0.57 -5.24
CA MET A 216 -11.63 1.11 -5.35
C MET A 216 -11.62 2.56 -5.83
N HIS A 217 -10.77 3.41 -5.24
CA HIS A 217 -10.67 4.81 -5.65
C HIS A 217 -10.21 4.97 -7.11
N ALA A 218 -9.19 4.21 -7.53
CA ALA A 218 -8.69 4.20 -8.90
C ALA A 218 -9.76 3.72 -9.89
N PHE A 219 -10.49 2.64 -9.54
CA PHE A 219 -11.60 2.14 -10.35
C PHE A 219 -12.71 3.18 -10.52
N VAL A 220 -13.14 3.83 -9.43
CA VAL A 220 -14.16 4.89 -9.46
C VAL A 220 -13.68 6.06 -10.30
N LYS A 221 -12.44 6.53 -10.10
CA LYS A 221 -11.85 7.64 -10.87
C LYS A 221 -11.80 7.32 -12.37
N LYS A 222 -11.30 6.14 -12.74
CA LYS A 222 -11.20 5.68 -14.14
C LYS A 222 -12.58 5.59 -14.79
N THR A 223 -13.56 5.07 -14.06
CA THR A 223 -14.96 4.99 -14.50
C THR A 223 -15.56 6.39 -14.68
N LEU A 224 -15.33 7.31 -13.74
CA LEU A 224 -15.83 8.68 -13.80
C LEU A 224 -15.24 9.44 -15.00
N VAL A 225 -13.92 9.36 -15.22
CA VAL A 225 -13.26 9.97 -16.40
C VAL A 225 -13.81 9.40 -17.71
N ARG A 226 -14.05 8.08 -17.76
CA ARG A 226 -14.65 7.43 -18.93
C ARG A 226 -16.09 7.94 -19.18
N ILE A 227 -16.88 8.08 -18.12
CA ILE A 227 -18.25 8.63 -18.20
C ILE A 227 -18.19 10.09 -18.65
N GLU A 228 -17.36 10.93 -18.03
CA GLU A 228 -17.22 12.35 -18.37
C GLU A 228 -16.88 12.56 -19.86
N ARG A 229 -16.07 11.68 -20.44
CA ARG A 229 -15.69 11.74 -21.87
C ARG A 229 -16.74 11.20 -22.82
N SER A 230 -17.68 10.39 -22.34
CA SER A 230 -18.79 9.89 -23.15
C SER A 230 -19.71 11.05 -23.58
N LYS A 231 -20.44 10.87 -24.69
CA LYS A 231 -21.38 11.90 -25.20
C LYS A 231 -22.41 12.30 -24.13
N ILE A 232 -22.90 11.33 -23.36
CA ILE A 232 -23.90 11.51 -22.30
C ILE A 232 -23.28 12.23 -21.11
N GLY A 233 -22.09 11.82 -20.66
CA GLY A 233 -21.41 12.48 -19.55
C GLY A 233 -21.02 13.92 -19.86
N LYS A 234 -20.52 14.21 -21.06
CA LYS A 234 -20.24 15.61 -21.48
C LYS A 234 -21.46 16.51 -21.34
N TYR A 235 -22.65 16.02 -21.71
CA TYR A 235 -23.91 16.75 -21.58
C TYR A 235 -24.31 16.97 -20.10
N VAL A 236 -24.21 15.93 -19.28
CA VAL A 236 -24.57 15.98 -17.85
C VAL A 236 -23.62 16.88 -17.07
N PHE A 237 -22.30 16.69 -17.21
CA PHE A 237 -21.29 17.51 -16.53
C PHE A 237 -21.29 18.97 -17.01
N SER A 238 -21.58 19.23 -18.30
CA SER A 238 -21.80 20.58 -18.82
C SER A 238 -22.94 21.30 -18.12
N LYS A 239 -24.08 20.63 -17.91
CA LYS A 239 -25.23 21.21 -17.19
C LYS A 239 -24.93 21.45 -15.71
N ILE A 240 -24.20 20.54 -15.06
CA ILE A 240 -23.81 20.70 -13.65
C ILE A 240 -22.87 21.90 -13.49
N ARG A 241 -21.85 22.04 -14.36
CA ARG A 241 -20.88 23.13 -14.31
C ARG A 241 -21.50 24.50 -14.59
N LYS A 242 -22.56 24.57 -15.40
CA LYS A 242 -23.39 25.77 -15.63
C LYS A 242 -24.31 26.15 -14.46
N LYS A 243 -24.49 25.27 -13.47
CA LYS A 243 -25.34 25.51 -12.30
C LYS A 243 -24.55 25.91 -11.05
N ILE A 244 -23.23 25.72 -11.09
CA ILE A 244 -22.28 26.00 -10.01
C ILE A 244 -21.54 27.33 -10.25
N ASN A 245 -21.41 27.76 -11.51
CA ASN A 245 -21.08 29.13 -11.90
C ASN A 245 -22.36 29.94 -12.10
#